data_AF-A8GPZ0-F1
#
_entry.id   AF-A8GPZ0-F1
#
_cell.length_a   1.000
_cell.length_b   1.000
_cell.length_c   1.000
_cell.angle_alpha   90.00
_cell.angle_beta   90.00
_cell.angle_gamma   90.00
#
_symmetry.space_group_name_H-M   'P 1'
#
loop_
_entity.id
_entity.type
_entity.pdbx_description
1 polymer ?
#
loop_
_entity_poly.entity_id
_entity_poly.type
_entity_poly.pdbx_seq_one_letter_code
_entity_poly.pdbx_strand_id
1 'polypeptide(L)' 'MLEVINLSDEEREEYENRLNWLRIEASDVKRVEERGAEKAMEKIAHKMLMRTESIEEIHEITELPMKEIQRLKDEIEQ' A
#
# COMPACT_ATOMS: atom_id res chain seq x y z
N MET A 1 -7.39 39.09 -4.27
CA MET A 1 -7.14 39.01 -5.73
C MET A 1 -6.29 37.78 -5.96
N LEU A 2 -6.75 36.82 -6.76
CA LEU A 2 -5.89 35.75 -7.25
C LEU A 2 -5.00 36.39 -8.33
N GLU A 3 -3.69 36.40 -8.15
CA GLU A 3 -2.77 36.75 -9.23
C GLU A 3 -2.93 35.70 -10.33
N VAL A 4 -3.46 36.12 -11.49
CA VAL A 4 -3.52 35.26 -12.67
C VAL A 4 -2.10 35.19 -13.22
N ILE A 5 -1.45 34.05 -13.02
CA ILE A 5 -0.14 33.80 -13.64
C ILE A 5 -0.38 33.69 -15.15
N ASN A 6 0.02 34.71 -15.91
CA ASN A 6 0.02 34.67 -17.37
C ASN A 6 1.24 33.84 -17.83
N LEU A 7 1.12 32.53 -17.73
CA LEU A 7 2.03 31.61 -18.42
C LEU A 7 1.68 31.59 -19.90
N SER A 8 2.70 31.52 -20.76
CA SER A 8 2.53 31.08 -22.13
C SER A 8 1.98 29.65 -22.19
N ASP A 9 1.42 29.25 -23.34
CA ASP A 9 0.87 27.90 -23.50
C ASP A 9 1.94 26.82 -23.26
N GLU A 10 3.19 27.08 -23.65
CA GLU A 10 4.34 26.19 -23.44
C GLU A 10 4.71 26.09 -21.95
N GLU A 11 4.85 27.22 -21.26
CA GLU A 11 5.15 27.23 -19.81
C GLU A 11 4.04 26.58 -18.99
N ARG A 12 2.78 26.71 -19.45
CA ARG A 12 1.64 26.04 -18.83
C ARG A 12 1.70 24.53 -19.03
N GLU A 13 2.01 24.07 -20.24
CA GLU A 13 2.15 22.65 -20.54
C GLU A 13 3.28 22.02 -19.70
N GLU A 14 4.44 22.68 -19.61
CA GLU A 14 5.55 22.22 -18.75
C GLU A 14 5.15 22.15 -17.28
N TYR A 15 4.43 23.17 -16.78
CA TYR A 15 3.93 23.19 -15.42
C TYR A 15 2.95 22.04 -15.15
N GLU A 16 1.98 21.82 -16.04
CA GLU A 16 0.99 20.75 -15.92
C GLU A 16 1.67 19.36 -16.01
N ASN A 17 2.65 19.19 -16.88
CA ASN A 17 3.46 17.97 -16.98
C ASN A 17 4.23 17.68 -15.69
N ARG A 18 4.87 18.70 -15.11
CA ARG A 18 5.59 18.56 -13.84
C ARG A 18 4.64 18.25 -12.68
N LEU A 19 3.47 18.89 -12.65
CA LEU A 19 2.45 18.63 -11.64
C LEU A 19 1.93 17.18 -11.75
N ASN A 20 1.73 16.69 -12.98
CA ASN A 20 1.32 15.31 -13.20
C ASN A 20 2.40 14.32 -12.75
N TRP A 21 3.68 14.59 -13.05
CA TRP A 21 4.79 13.78 -12.56
C TRP A 21 4.82 13.71 -11.03
N LEU A 22 4.70 14.86 -10.34
CA LEU A 22 4.65 14.90 -8.87
C LEU A 22 3.47 14.11 -8.30
N ARG A 23 2.31 14.13 -8.96
CA ARG A 23 1.14 13.36 -8.53
C ARG A 23 1.36 11.86 -8.67
N ILE A 24 2.00 11.42 -9.75
CA ILE A 24 2.36 10.01 -9.95
C ILE A 24 3.36 9.59 -8.87
N GLU A 25 4.43 10.36 -8.67
CA GLU A 25 5.44 10.06 -7.65
C GLU A 25 4.84 9.95 -6.24
N ALA A 26 3.98 10.89 -5.85
CA ALA A 26 3.29 10.84 -4.57
C ALA A 26 2.36 9.62 -4.44
N SER A 27 1.70 9.22 -5.53
CA SER A 27 0.88 8.00 -5.56
C SER A 27 1.73 6.75 -5.43
N ASP A 28 2.93 6.74 -6.02
CA ASP A 28 3.87 5.62 -5.95
C ASP A 28 4.43 5.44 -4.55
N VAL A 29 4.82 6.54 -3.90
CA VAL A 29 5.24 6.54 -2.49
C VAL A 29 4.13 5.98 -1.61
N LYS A 30 2.90 6.47 -1.74
CA LYS A 30 1.74 5.96 -0.97
C LYS A 30 1.53 4.46 -1.18
N ARG A 31 1.62 3.97 -2.43
CA ARG A 31 1.51 2.54 -2.73
C ARG A 31 2.63 1.72 -2.10
N VAL A 32 3.85 2.24 -2.03
CA VAL A 32 4.98 1.56 -1.38
C VAL A 32 4.78 1.48 0.13
N GLU A 33 4.28 2.55 0.75
CA GLU A 33 3.94 2.56 2.19
C GLU A 33 2.84 1.57 2.53
N GLU A 34 1.73 1.57 1.77
CA GLU A 34 0.61 0.63 1.95
C GLU A 34 1.07 -0.83 1.80
N ARG A 35 1.85 -1.14 0.75
CA ARG A 35 2.45 -2.47 0.57
C ARG A 35 3.43 -2.85 1.69
N GLY A 36 4.14 -1.87 2.25
CA GLY A 36 5.04 -2.07 3.37
C GLY A 36 4.30 -2.52 4.63
N ALA A 37 3.18 -1.86 4.92
CA ALA A 37 2.29 -2.23 6.03
C ALA A 37 1.68 -3.62 5.83
N GLU A 38 1.16 -3.91 4.63
CA GLU A 38 0.59 -5.22 4.29
C GLU A 38 1.61 -6.35 4.47
N LYS A 39 2.82 -6.20 3.93
CA LYS A 39 3.93 -7.16 4.11
C LYS A 39 4.34 -7.34 5.57
N ALA A 40 4.20 -6.30 6.40
CA ALA A 40 4.48 -6.42 7.83
C ALA A 40 3.42 -7.30 8.52
N MET A 41 2.15 -7.10 8.19
CA MET A 41 1.05 -7.92 8.70
C MET A 41 1.16 -9.38 8.25
N GLU A 42 1.51 -9.64 6.98
CA GLU A 42 1.75 -11.01 6.49
C GLU A 42 2.86 -11.71 7.29
N LYS A 43 3.98 -11.02 7.59
CA LYS A 43 5.06 -11.58 8.40
C LYS A 43 4.65 -11.87 9.84
N ILE A 44 3.75 -11.05 10.40
CA ILE A 44 3.19 -11.27 11.74
C ILE A 44 2.27 -12.49 11.71
N ALA A 45 1.32 -12.55 10.77
CA ALA A 45 0.43 -13.69 10.57
C ALA A 45 1.20 -15.00 10.38
N HIS A 46 2.27 -14.99 9.57
CA HIS A 46 3.12 -16.17 9.38
C HIS A 46 3.78 -16.63 10.70
N LYS A 47 4.26 -15.72 11.53
CA LYS A 47 4.83 -16.07 12.86
C LYS A 47 3.77 -16.61 13.82
N MET A 48 2.55 -16.06 13.78
CA MET A 48 1.41 -16.50 14.60
C MET A 48 0.94 -17.90 14.18
N LEU A 49 0.87 -18.18 12.87
CA LEU A 49 0.57 -19.52 12.33
C LEU A 49 1.60 -20.56 12.80
N MET A 50 2.88 -20.22 12.80
CA MET A 50 3.94 -21.10 13.35
C MET A 50 3.80 -21.35 14.85
N ARG A 51 3.10 -20.47 15.58
CA ARG A 51 2.76 -20.62 17.00
C ARG A 51 1.42 -21.32 17.23
N THR A 52 0.80 -21.86 16.17
CA THR A 52 -0.49 -22.56 16.20
C THR A 52 -1.68 -21.71 16.63
N GLU A 53 -1.56 -20.38 16.47
CA GLU A 53 -2.67 -19.45 16.73
C GLU A 53 -3.79 -19.63 15.69
N SER A 54 -5.04 -19.36 16.10
CA SER A 54 -6.22 -19.58 15.25
C SER A 54 -6.32 -18.55 14.12
N ILE A 55 -6.98 -18.92 13.01
CA ILE A 55 -7.16 -17.99 11.87
C ILE A 55 -8.02 -16.79 12.29
N GLU A 56 -8.99 -17.01 13.17
CA GLU A 56 -9.86 -15.98 13.74
C GLU A 56 -9.05 -14.95 14.54
N GLU A 57 -8.16 -15.41 15.42
CA GLU A 57 -7.30 -14.53 16.24
C GLU A 57 -6.29 -13.77 15.37
N ILE A 58 -5.72 -14.43 14.36
CA ILE A 58 -4.83 -13.77 13.41
C ILE A 58 -5.57 -12.71 12.60
N HIS A 59 -6.81 -12.98 12.17
CA HIS A 59 -7.65 -12.01 11.48
C HIS A 59 -7.95 -10.79 12.35
N GLU A 60 -8.29 -11.00 13.63
CA GLU A 60 -8.56 -9.91 14.57
C GLU A 60 -7.35 -8.99 14.78
N ILE A 61 -6.13 -9.55 14.83
CA ILE A 61 -4.90 -8.79 15.10
C ILE A 61 -4.31 -8.15 13.85
N THR A 62 -4.32 -8.85 12.73
CA THR A 62 -3.62 -8.44 11.50
C THR A 62 -4.54 -7.78 10.48
N GLU A 63 -5.85 -7.87 10.68
CA GLU A 63 -6.90 -7.44 9.75
C GLU A 63 -6.82 -8.08 8.34
N LEU A 64 -5.92 -9.06 8.16
CA LEU A 64 -5.79 -9.79 6.90
C LEU A 64 -7.05 -10.62 6.65
N PRO A 65 -7.54 -10.71 5.40
CA PRO A 65 -8.69 -11.55 5.08
C PRO A 65 -8.43 -13.00 5.50
N MET A 66 -9.42 -13.65 6.12
CA MET A 66 -9.29 -15.06 6.57
C MET A 66 -8.86 -16.00 5.44
N LYS A 67 -9.30 -15.74 4.20
CA LYS A 67 -8.87 -16.48 3.00
C LYS A 67 -7.37 -16.38 2.74
N GLU A 68 -6.78 -15.21 2.98
CA GLU A 68 -5.35 -14.97 2.81
C GLU A 68 -4.54 -15.69 3.89
N ILE A 69 -5.03 -15.63 5.14
CA ILE A 69 -4.43 -16.35 6.27
C ILE A 69 -4.48 -17.87 6.03
N GLN A 70 -5.59 -18.38 5.47
CA GLN A 70 -5.70 -19.79 5.09
C GLN A 70 -4.67 -20.16 4.01
N ARG A 71 -4.48 -19.32 2.99
CA ARG A 71 -3.44 -19.55 1.96
C ARG A 71 -2.04 -19.61 2.58
N LEU A 72 -1.71 -18.68 3.47
CA LEU A 72 -0.43 -18.66 4.19
C LEU A 72 -0.24 -19.92 5.04
N LYS A 73 -1.31 -20.42 5.67
CA LYS A 73 -1.27 -21.67 6.43
C LYS A 73 -0.99 -22.87 5.52
N ASP A 74 -1.67 -22.96 4.38
CA ASP A 74 -1.49 -24.04 3.40
C ASP A 74 -0.08 -24.03 2.78
N GLU A 75 0.58 -22.87 2.70
CA GLU A 75 1.98 -22.73 2.26
C GLU A 75 3.00 -23.23 3.30
N ILE A 76 2.69 -23.12 4.61
CA ILE A 76 3.55 -23.59 5.71
C ILE A 76 3.44 -25.12 5.90
N GLU A 77 2.25 -25.68 5.66
CA GLU A 77 1.97 -27.11 5.86
C GLU A 77 2.41 -28.00 4.69
N GLN A 78 2.88 -27.41 3.58
CA GLN A 78 3.49 -28.11 2.43
C GLN A 78 4.95 -28.49 2.68
#